data_AF-A0AA40LDG4-F1
#
_entry.id   AF-A0AA40LDG4-F1
#
_cell.length_a   1.000
_cell.length_b   1.000
_cell.length_c   1.000
_cell.angle_alpha   90.00
_cell.angle_beta   90.00
_cell.angle_gamma   90.00
#
_symmetry.space_group_name_H-M   'P 1'
#
loop_
_entity.id
_entity.type
_entity.pdbx_description
1 polymer ?
#
loop_
_entity_poly.entity_id
_entity_poly.type
_entity_poly.pdbx_seq_one_letter_code
_entity_poly.pdbx_strand_id
1 'polypeptide(L)'
;MAVSREKYFRLALQDKLPMKIPEQNPSHSLPVLCLLQKRQELVDVDQGLRAQKEVFQTRMAVLMQRREQLEQKQQELKGSFLRFDKFLQDAEARRSRGMRRAAEERHRAGRQEAEAQRLRAQLEGLQRERARLQRRLERLGPCARLLEQVLGQLPEFQEVPELVARFDALADTLAALRLRERRRRAELEEARARLQRLRDTWQDELLRRGQQRAQLLERLEAARERTLHWHFRARDASRYLTPRLPSSPRERSRDSKWVQIQNTAAEKTLLLGRVRMAALNLFQLVCQHQRQPPALDMEDTEGQLEQVRPLLSPPAPPPHTHTHTHHHHLRHITSPEAPPLWVKLGPL
;
A
#
# COMPACT_ATOMS: atom_id res chain seq x y z
N MET A 1 -40.10 20.99 93.26
CA MET A 1 -39.90 20.93 94.74
C MET A 1 -40.63 19.73 95.31
N ALA A 2 -39.94 18.62 95.56
CA ALA A 2 -40.53 17.46 96.22
C ALA A 2 -40.29 17.55 97.73
N VAL A 3 -41.31 17.97 98.49
CA VAL A 3 -41.28 17.84 99.96
C VAL A 3 -41.29 16.34 100.27
N SER A 4 -40.22 15.83 100.90
CA SER A 4 -40.17 14.42 101.32
C SER A 4 -41.39 14.11 102.21
N ARG A 5 -42.02 12.94 102.04
CA ARG A 5 -43.24 12.57 102.79
C ARG A 5 -43.09 12.78 104.29
N GLU A 6 -41.93 12.47 104.87
CA GLU A 6 -41.61 12.73 106.27
C GLU A 6 -41.72 14.20 106.71
N LYS A 7 -41.31 15.14 105.85
CA LYS A 7 -41.38 16.59 106.14
C LYS A 7 -42.83 17.07 106.07
N TYR A 8 -43.60 16.59 105.09
CA TYR A 8 -45.03 16.87 105.00
C TYR A 8 -45.81 16.29 106.19
N PHE A 9 -45.57 15.03 106.55
CA PHE A 9 -46.21 14.41 107.70
C PHE A 9 -45.77 15.01 109.04
N ARG A 10 -44.49 15.40 109.21
CA ARG A 10 -44.05 16.16 110.41
C ARG A 10 -44.79 17.49 110.55
N LEU A 11 -44.88 18.28 109.49
CA LEU A 11 -45.56 19.58 109.53
C LEU A 11 -47.06 19.40 109.80
N ALA A 12 -47.72 18.45 109.10
CA ALA A 12 -49.13 18.15 109.29
C ALA A 12 -49.46 17.54 110.66
N LEU A 13 -48.50 16.92 111.36
CA LEU A 13 -48.64 16.49 112.75
C LEU A 13 -48.47 17.67 113.73
N GLN A 14 -47.54 18.58 113.45
CA GLN A 14 -47.32 19.77 114.27
C GLN A 14 -48.55 20.70 114.26
N ASP A 15 -49.18 20.94 113.10
CA ASP A 15 -50.43 21.71 112.96
C ASP A 15 -51.67 21.02 113.60
N LYS A 16 -51.58 19.71 113.91
CA LYS A 16 -52.70 18.90 114.41
C LYS A 16 -52.63 18.59 115.92
N LEU A 17 -51.52 18.89 116.57
CA LEU A 17 -51.36 18.69 118.02
C LEU A 17 -51.90 19.90 118.79
N PRO A 18 -52.88 19.74 119.70
CA PRO A 18 -53.36 20.84 120.53
C PRO A 18 -52.30 21.21 121.58
N MET A 19 -51.40 22.14 121.24
CA MET A 19 -50.47 22.80 122.16
C MET A 19 -51.21 23.78 123.10
N LYS A 20 -52.12 23.22 123.90
CA LYS A 20 -52.80 23.86 125.03
C LYS A 20 -52.90 22.84 126.16
N ILE A 21 -51.89 22.83 127.03
CA ILE A 21 -52.07 22.41 128.41
C ILE A 21 -52.68 23.62 129.12
N PRO A 22 -53.94 23.58 129.60
CA PRO A 22 -54.47 24.64 130.43
C PRO A 22 -53.88 24.46 131.83
N GLU A 23 -52.98 25.35 132.24
CA GLU A 23 -52.60 25.46 133.64
C GLU A 23 -53.87 25.85 134.43
N GLN A 24 -54.28 25.00 135.38
CA GLN A 24 -55.45 25.24 136.21
C GLN A 24 -55.03 25.40 137.68
N ASN A 25 -55.45 26.52 138.27
CA ASN A 25 -55.15 26.85 139.66
C ASN A 25 -55.74 25.82 140.63
N PRO A 26 -55.03 25.43 141.71
CA PRO A 26 -55.43 24.32 142.55
C PRO A 26 -56.56 24.70 143.53
N SER A 27 -57.80 24.38 143.18
CA SER A 27 -58.92 24.26 144.12
C SER A 27 -60.05 23.37 143.60
N HIS A 28 -60.35 22.31 144.37
CA HIS A 28 -61.58 21.52 144.35
C HIS A 28 -62.09 20.94 143.01
N SER A 29 -61.48 19.84 142.56
CA SER A 29 -62.23 18.77 141.87
C SER A 29 -61.75 17.39 142.32
N LEU A 30 -62.67 16.42 142.42
CA LEU A 30 -62.35 15.05 142.82
C LEU A 30 -61.70 14.28 141.66
N PRO A 31 -60.70 13.39 141.90
CA PRO A 31 -60.02 12.64 140.84
C PRO A 31 -60.95 11.87 139.89
N VAL A 32 -62.11 11.43 140.39
CA VAL A 32 -63.16 10.76 139.60
C VAL A 32 -63.71 11.66 138.48
N LEU A 33 -63.90 12.96 138.74
CA LEU A 33 -64.38 13.92 137.73
C LEU A 33 -63.32 14.15 136.65
N CYS A 34 -62.04 14.26 137.03
CA CYS A 34 -60.94 14.39 136.06
C CYS A 34 -60.81 13.15 135.15
N LEU A 35 -60.95 11.95 135.71
CA LEU A 35 -60.97 10.70 134.94
C LEU A 35 -62.18 10.59 134.01
N LEU A 36 -63.36 11.08 134.41
CA LEU A 36 -64.54 11.14 133.54
C LEU A 36 -64.32 12.15 132.40
N GLN A 37 -63.81 13.34 132.69
CA GLN A 37 -63.48 14.35 131.68
C GLN A 37 -62.45 13.82 130.67
N LYS A 38 -61.38 13.14 131.13
CA LYS A 38 -60.40 12.53 130.22
C LYS A 38 -60.94 11.35 129.42
N ARG A 39 -61.90 10.59 129.95
CA ARG A 39 -62.65 9.59 129.16
C ARG A 39 -63.52 10.24 128.09
N GLN A 40 -64.12 11.39 128.38
CA GLN A 40 -64.98 12.11 127.44
C GLN A 40 -64.14 12.78 126.33
N GLU A 41 -63.03 13.44 126.68
CA GLU A 41 -62.02 13.92 125.71
C GLU A 41 -61.51 12.79 124.80
N LEU A 42 -61.23 11.60 125.35
CA LEU A 42 -60.85 10.44 124.55
C LEU A 42 -61.95 10.01 123.57
N VAL A 43 -63.21 9.98 124.01
CA VAL A 43 -64.36 9.66 123.15
C VAL A 43 -64.55 10.70 122.04
N ASP A 44 -64.40 11.99 122.33
CA ASP A 44 -64.54 13.08 121.35
C ASP A 44 -63.39 13.04 120.32
N VAL A 45 -62.15 12.78 120.77
CA VAL A 45 -61.00 12.56 119.88
C VAL A 45 -61.18 11.32 119.02
N ASP A 46 -61.72 10.23 119.56
CA ASP A 46 -61.94 8.99 118.82
C ASP A 46 -63.08 9.14 117.78
N GLN A 47 -64.13 9.90 118.09
CA GLN A 47 -65.15 10.33 117.13
C GLN A 47 -64.55 11.21 116.01
N GLY A 48 -63.74 12.22 116.37
CA GLY A 48 -63.06 13.08 115.41
C GLY A 48 -62.05 12.33 114.52
N LEU A 49 -61.45 11.25 115.03
CA LEU A 49 -60.58 10.35 114.27
C LEU A 49 -61.37 9.42 113.34
N ARG A 50 -62.56 8.95 113.74
CA ARG A 50 -63.48 8.16 112.89
C ARG A 50 -63.99 9.01 111.72
N ALA A 51 -64.49 10.22 111.98
CA ALA A 51 -64.89 11.17 110.94
C ALA A 51 -63.73 11.51 109.98
N GLN A 52 -62.49 11.72 110.48
CA GLN A 52 -61.34 11.92 109.60
C GLN A 52 -60.99 10.67 108.76
N LYS A 53 -61.15 9.45 109.29
CA LYS A 53 -60.98 8.20 108.53
C LYS A 53 -62.03 8.08 107.42
N GLU A 54 -63.29 8.38 107.69
CA GLU A 54 -64.39 8.36 106.71
C GLU A 54 -64.20 9.40 105.59
N VAL A 55 -63.79 10.62 105.93
CA VAL A 55 -63.42 11.67 104.95
C VAL A 55 -62.20 11.25 104.12
N PHE A 56 -61.24 10.51 104.70
CA PHE A 56 -60.09 10.00 103.95
C PHE A 56 -60.47 8.82 103.04
N GLN A 57 -61.35 7.92 103.49
CA GLN A 57 -61.86 6.79 102.70
C GLN A 57 -62.70 7.26 101.50
N THR A 58 -63.65 8.16 101.72
CA THR A 58 -64.46 8.76 100.64
C THR A 58 -63.59 9.53 99.63
N ARG A 59 -62.64 10.33 100.11
CA ARG A 59 -61.66 11.02 99.23
C ARG A 59 -60.77 10.03 98.46
N MET A 60 -60.38 8.91 99.07
CA MET A 60 -59.61 7.86 98.39
C MET A 60 -60.45 7.16 97.32
N ALA A 61 -61.71 6.83 97.60
CA ALA A 61 -62.62 6.21 96.63
C ALA A 61 -62.80 7.09 95.37
N VAL A 62 -63.03 8.39 95.55
CA VAL A 62 -63.10 9.36 94.43
C VAL A 62 -61.78 9.45 93.65
N LEU A 63 -60.63 9.31 94.32
CA LEU A 63 -59.32 9.31 93.64
C LEU A 63 -59.05 7.99 92.88
N MET A 64 -59.47 6.85 93.40
CA MET A 64 -59.38 5.56 92.70
C MET A 64 -60.29 5.54 91.47
N GLN A 65 -61.56 5.92 91.61
CA GLN A 65 -62.51 6.02 90.50
C GLN A 65 -61.99 6.95 89.39
N ARG A 66 -61.35 8.08 89.75
CA ARG A 66 -60.71 8.99 88.78
C ARG A 66 -59.47 8.40 88.12
N ARG A 67 -58.70 7.55 88.80
CA ARG A 67 -57.59 6.80 88.18
C ARG A 67 -58.11 5.79 87.17
N GLU A 68 -59.08 4.97 87.55
CA GLU A 68 -59.71 3.98 86.67
C GLU A 68 -60.27 4.64 85.40
N GLN A 69 -60.98 5.77 85.53
CA GLN A 69 -61.47 6.56 84.39
C GLN A 69 -60.36 7.13 83.49
N LEU A 70 -59.21 7.53 84.06
CA LEU A 70 -58.06 8.01 83.28
C LEU A 70 -57.34 6.86 82.57
N GLU A 71 -57.22 5.70 83.21
CA GLU A 71 -56.62 4.50 82.63
C GLU A 71 -57.50 3.92 81.50
N GLN A 72 -58.81 3.87 81.69
CA GLN A 72 -59.79 3.55 80.64
C GLN A 72 -59.64 4.47 79.43
N LYS A 73 -59.68 5.80 79.63
CA LYS A 73 -59.48 6.79 78.56
C LYS A 73 -58.11 6.67 77.89
N GLN A 74 -57.06 6.33 78.64
CA GLN A 74 -55.74 6.08 78.05
C GLN A 74 -55.73 4.82 77.17
N GLN A 75 -56.44 3.76 77.56
CA GLN A 75 -56.60 2.54 76.75
C GLN A 75 -57.45 2.80 75.50
N GLU A 76 -58.56 3.53 75.63
CA GLU A 76 -59.40 3.98 74.50
C GLU A 76 -58.60 4.81 73.49
N LEU A 77 -57.79 5.76 73.97
CA LEU A 77 -56.91 6.56 73.12
C LEU A 77 -55.85 5.70 72.43
N LYS A 78 -55.14 4.81 73.16
CA LYS A 78 -54.17 3.87 72.58
C LYS A 78 -54.80 2.99 71.49
N GLY A 79 -55.98 2.41 71.76
CA GLY A 79 -56.74 1.63 70.78
C GLY A 79 -57.27 2.45 69.61
N SER A 80 -57.44 3.77 69.78
CA SER A 80 -57.82 4.69 68.70
C SER A 80 -56.63 5.07 67.82
N PHE A 81 -55.46 5.38 68.41
CA PHE A 81 -54.21 5.58 67.67
C PHE A 81 -53.90 4.39 66.77
N LEU A 82 -53.88 3.17 67.30
CA LEU A 82 -53.63 1.95 66.50
C LEU A 82 -54.63 1.76 65.33
N ARG A 83 -55.88 2.23 65.48
CA ARG A 83 -56.87 2.22 64.40
C ARG A 83 -56.62 3.31 63.36
N PHE A 84 -56.21 4.52 63.78
CA PHE A 84 -55.81 5.60 62.87
C PHE A 84 -54.51 5.29 62.12
N ASP A 85 -53.49 4.76 62.80
CA ASP A 85 -52.22 4.36 62.18
C ASP A 85 -52.45 3.30 61.09
N LYS A 86 -53.26 2.28 61.40
CA LYS A 86 -53.67 1.27 60.43
C LYS A 86 -54.46 1.87 59.26
N PHE A 87 -55.39 2.79 59.53
CA PHE A 87 -56.15 3.48 58.47
C PHE A 87 -55.24 4.32 57.56
N LEU A 88 -54.25 5.02 58.11
CA LEU A 88 -53.27 5.79 57.34
C LEU A 88 -52.39 4.87 56.49
N GLN A 89 -51.91 3.75 57.04
CA GLN A 89 -51.18 2.71 56.31
C GLN A 89 -52.03 2.10 55.18
N ASP A 90 -53.31 1.78 55.44
CA ASP A 90 -54.23 1.28 54.41
C ASP A 90 -54.50 2.33 53.32
N ALA A 91 -54.66 3.60 53.68
CA ALA A 91 -54.86 4.71 52.74
C ALA A 91 -53.62 5.02 51.90
N GLU A 92 -52.42 4.94 52.50
CA GLU A 92 -51.15 5.01 51.77
C GLU A 92 -50.96 3.80 50.86
N ALA A 93 -51.17 2.58 51.34
CA ALA A 93 -51.09 1.37 50.53
C ALA A 93 -52.11 1.34 49.38
N ARG A 94 -53.27 2.00 49.51
CA ARG A 94 -54.22 2.25 48.40
C ARG A 94 -53.66 3.27 47.41
N ARG A 95 -53.15 4.42 47.88
CA ARG A 95 -52.51 5.45 47.03
C ARG A 95 -51.31 4.89 46.27
N SER A 96 -50.41 4.16 46.92
CA SER A 96 -49.26 3.51 46.29
C SER A 96 -49.68 2.47 45.24
N ARG A 97 -50.75 1.69 45.49
CA ARG A 97 -51.29 0.75 44.49
C ARG A 97 -51.90 1.46 43.28
N GLY A 98 -52.60 2.58 43.49
CA GLY A 98 -53.09 3.44 42.41
C GLY A 98 -51.96 4.05 41.57
N MET A 99 -50.96 4.64 42.23
CA MET A 99 -49.79 5.24 41.57
C MET A 99 -48.97 4.22 40.76
N ARG A 100 -48.78 2.99 41.28
CA ARG A 100 -48.10 1.91 40.54
C ARG A 100 -48.88 1.50 39.29
N ARG A 101 -50.20 1.30 39.38
CA ARG A 101 -51.05 1.00 38.21
C ARG A 101 -50.99 2.10 37.16
N ALA A 102 -51.16 3.36 37.56
CA ALA A 102 -51.07 4.50 36.65
C ALA A 102 -49.68 4.64 35.99
N ALA A 103 -48.59 4.31 36.70
CA ALA A 103 -47.25 4.27 36.13
C ALA A 103 -47.09 3.11 35.14
N GLU A 104 -47.52 1.90 35.50
CA GLU A 104 -47.52 0.74 34.60
C GLU A 104 -48.34 0.98 33.33
N GLU A 105 -49.53 1.59 33.45
CA GLU A 105 -50.40 1.96 32.33
C GLU A 105 -49.71 2.97 31.41
N ARG A 106 -49.08 4.02 31.94
CA ARG A 106 -48.26 4.96 31.16
C ARG A 106 -47.09 4.27 30.46
N HIS A 107 -46.42 3.32 31.12
CA HIS A 107 -45.34 2.53 30.52
C HIS A 107 -45.84 1.47 29.52
N ARG A 108 -47.12 1.08 29.53
CA ARG A 108 -47.75 0.24 28.50
C ARG A 108 -48.15 1.09 27.29
N ALA A 109 -48.83 2.22 27.53
CA ALA A 109 -49.22 3.18 26.50
C ALA A 109 -47.99 3.72 25.73
N GLY A 110 -46.96 4.22 26.41
CA GLY A 110 -45.75 4.73 25.76
C GLY A 110 -44.98 3.69 24.93
N ARG A 111 -45.11 2.39 25.24
CA ARG A 111 -44.57 1.31 24.37
C ARG A 111 -45.42 1.13 23.12
N GLN A 112 -46.74 1.06 23.27
CA GLN A 112 -47.69 0.96 22.14
C GLN A 112 -47.62 2.20 21.22
N GLU A 113 -47.42 3.39 21.78
CA GLU A 113 -47.20 4.63 21.03
C GLU A 113 -45.88 4.59 20.25
N ALA A 114 -44.78 4.16 20.87
CA ALA A 114 -43.49 4.02 20.20
C ALA A 114 -43.53 2.95 19.08
N GLU A 115 -44.23 1.84 19.30
CA GLU A 115 -44.48 0.81 18.29
C GLU A 115 -45.35 1.34 17.14
N ALA A 116 -46.44 2.05 17.44
CA ALA A 116 -47.28 2.70 16.42
C ALA A 116 -46.53 3.76 15.62
N GLN A 117 -45.65 4.54 16.25
CA GLN A 117 -44.77 5.51 15.56
C GLN A 117 -43.77 4.80 14.64
N ARG A 118 -43.14 3.70 15.08
CA ARG A 118 -42.23 2.88 14.25
C ARG A 118 -42.95 2.30 13.03
N LEU A 119 -44.14 1.73 13.22
CA LEU A 119 -44.95 1.16 12.14
C LEU A 119 -45.41 2.24 11.14
N ARG A 120 -45.81 3.44 11.62
CA ARG A 120 -46.13 4.59 10.76
C ARG A 120 -44.93 5.02 9.91
N ALA A 121 -43.76 5.16 10.53
CA ALA A 121 -42.53 5.52 9.80
C ALA A 121 -42.12 4.47 8.75
N GLN A 122 -42.31 3.17 9.03
CA GLN A 122 -42.11 2.09 8.06
C GLN A 122 -43.12 2.17 6.90
N LEU A 123 -44.40 2.39 7.19
CA LEU A 123 -45.44 2.56 6.16
C LEU A 123 -45.16 3.79 5.27
N GLU A 124 -44.74 4.92 5.84
CA GLU A 124 -44.31 6.09 5.08
C GLU A 124 -43.09 5.79 4.19
N GLY A 125 -42.11 5.02 4.69
CA GLY A 125 -40.97 4.55 3.91
C GLY A 125 -41.42 3.76 2.68
N LEU A 126 -42.24 2.73 2.88
CA LEU A 126 -42.78 1.88 1.80
C LEU A 126 -43.66 2.67 0.83
N GLN A 127 -44.43 3.66 1.30
CA GLN A 127 -45.21 4.56 0.43
C GLN A 127 -44.30 5.44 -0.45
N ARG A 128 -43.21 5.98 0.11
CA ARG A 128 -42.21 6.78 -0.64
C ARG A 128 -41.50 5.91 -1.69
N GLU A 129 -41.17 4.67 -1.37
CA GLU A 129 -40.59 3.70 -2.32
C GLU A 129 -41.59 3.31 -3.42
N ARG A 130 -42.84 2.99 -3.07
CA ARG A 130 -43.91 2.75 -4.04
C ARG A 130 -44.07 3.93 -4.99
N ALA A 131 -44.14 5.16 -4.47
CA ALA A 131 -44.25 6.37 -5.30
C ALA A 131 -43.01 6.59 -6.20
N ARG A 132 -41.80 6.25 -5.72
CA ARG A 132 -40.56 6.27 -6.52
C ARG A 132 -40.59 5.25 -7.66
N LEU A 133 -41.15 4.06 -7.42
CA LEU A 133 -41.32 3.02 -8.43
C LEU A 133 -42.42 3.36 -9.44
N GLN A 134 -43.57 3.88 -8.98
CA GLN A 134 -44.64 4.36 -9.87
C GLN A 134 -44.14 5.46 -10.81
N ARG A 135 -43.43 6.47 -10.29
CA ARG A 135 -42.77 7.51 -11.12
C ARG A 135 -41.72 6.98 -12.09
N ARG A 136 -41.11 5.81 -11.83
CA ARG A 136 -40.23 5.13 -12.78
C ARG A 136 -41.03 4.43 -13.89
N LEU A 137 -42.10 3.72 -13.54
CA LEU A 137 -43.00 3.08 -14.50
C LEU A 137 -43.69 4.10 -15.41
N GLU A 138 -44.18 5.22 -14.86
CA GLU A 138 -44.76 6.35 -15.61
C GLU A 138 -43.77 6.91 -16.65
N ARG A 139 -42.50 7.06 -16.29
CA ARG A 139 -41.43 7.54 -17.20
C ARG A 139 -41.06 6.52 -18.28
N LEU A 140 -41.20 5.22 -18.02
CA LEU A 140 -40.89 4.14 -18.96
C LEU A 140 -42.09 3.75 -19.83
N GLY A 141 -43.31 4.10 -19.43
CA GLY A 141 -44.55 3.80 -20.16
C GLY A 141 -44.55 4.23 -21.64
N PRO A 142 -44.04 5.42 -22.01
CA PRO A 142 -43.88 5.80 -23.42
C PRO A 142 -42.92 4.88 -24.19
N CYS A 143 -41.83 4.43 -23.56
CA CYS A 143 -40.86 3.52 -24.17
C CYS A 143 -41.45 2.11 -24.38
N ALA A 144 -42.24 1.62 -23.41
CA ALA A 144 -42.96 0.35 -23.55
C ALA A 144 -43.93 0.38 -24.74
N ARG A 145 -44.75 1.42 -24.86
CA ARG A 145 -45.68 1.61 -25.99
C ARG A 145 -44.97 1.71 -27.34
N LEU A 146 -43.79 2.33 -27.41
CA LEU A 146 -42.98 2.38 -28.62
C LEU A 146 -42.43 1.00 -29.00
N LEU A 147 -42.01 0.18 -28.02
CA LEU A 147 -41.57 -1.20 -28.26
C LEU A 147 -42.74 -2.09 -28.72
N GLU A 148 -43.91 -1.96 -28.10
CA GLU A 148 -45.16 -2.64 -28.52
C GLU A 148 -45.54 -2.26 -29.98
N GLN A 149 -45.42 -0.98 -30.35
CA GLN A 149 -45.65 -0.51 -31.72
C GLN A 149 -44.63 -1.04 -32.72
N VAL A 150 -43.36 -1.19 -32.32
CA VAL A 150 -42.29 -1.75 -33.15
C VAL A 150 -42.47 -3.27 -33.36
N LEU A 151 -42.90 -4.02 -32.34
CA LEU A 151 -43.28 -5.43 -32.52
C LEU A 151 -44.44 -5.59 -33.50
N GLY A 152 -45.44 -4.71 -33.44
CA GLY A 152 -46.54 -4.65 -34.41
C GLY A 152 -46.11 -4.39 -35.86
N GLN A 153 -44.86 -3.99 -36.09
CA GLN A 153 -44.24 -3.80 -37.42
C GLN A 153 -43.24 -4.91 -37.79
N LEU A 154 -42.84 -5.76 -36.83
CA LEU A 154 -41.78 -6.77 -36.99
C LEU A 154 -42.29 -8.16 -36.60
N PRO A 155 -42.98 -8.89 -37.51
CA PRO A 155 -43.56 -10.21 -37.24
C PRO A 155 -42.52 -11.32 -36.98
N GLU A 156 -41.23 -11.00 -36.99
CA GLU A 156 -40.13 -11.90 -36.61
C GLU A 156 -39.97 -12.06 -35.08
N PHE A 157 -40.59 -11.19 -34.28
CA PHE A 157 -40.52 -11.19 -32.81
C PHE A 157 -41.94 -11.20 -32.21
N GLN A 158 -42.19 -12.05 -31.21
CA GLN A 158 -43.48 -12.18 -30.55
C GLN A 158 -43.54 -11.37 -29.25
N GLU A 159 -42.43 -11.25 -28.51
CA GLU A 159 -42.38 -10.52 -27.25
C GLU A 159 -41.25 -9.47 -27.17
N VAL A 160 -41.46 -8.44 -26.33
CA VAL A 160 -40.46 -7.37 -26.10
C VAL A 160 -39.12 -7.92 -25.58
N PRO A 161 -39.07 -8.92 -24.67
CA PRO A 161 -37.81 -9.51 -24.22
C PRO A 161 -36.99 -10.18 -25.33
N GLU A 162 -37.62 -10.74 -26.37
CA GLU A 162 -36.91 -11.35 -27.51
C GLU A 162 -36.18 -10.27 -28.33
N LEU A 163 -36.89 -9.17 -28.62
CA LEU A 163 -36.34 -8.02 -29.31
C LEU A 163 -35.19 -7.37 -28.51
N VAL A 164 -35.35 -7.23 -27.18
CA VAL A 164 -34.31 -6.72 -26.27
C VAL A 164 -33.10 -7.66 -26.25
N ALA A 165 -33.29 -8.97 -26.06
CA ALA A 165 -32.20 -9.94 -26.06
C ALA A 165 -31.44 -9.98 -27.41
N ARG A 166 -32.15 -9.74 -28.53
CA ARG A 166 -31.53 -9.58 -29.85
C ARG A 166 -30.69 -8.31 -29.93
N PHE A 167 -31.15 -7.18 -29.38
CA PHE A 167 -30.38 -5.94 -29.29
C PHE A 167 -29.16 -6.08 -28.37
N ASP A 168 -29.28 -6.74 -27.22
CA ASP A 168 -28.19 -6.97 -26.29
C ASP A 168 -27.09 -7.84 -26.93
N ALA A 169 -27.46 -8.95 -27.59
CA ALA A 169 -26.51 -9.79 -28.33
C ALA A 169 -25.81 -9.02 -29.48
N LEU A 170 -26.51 -8.09 -30.15
CA LEU A 170 -25.91 -7.20 -31.15
C LEU A 170 -24.97 -6.16 -30.50
N ALA A 171 -25.32 -5.62 -29.33
CA ALA A 171 -24.47 -4.70 -28.59
C ALA A 171 -23.18 -5.38 -28.10
N ASP A 172 -23.27 -6.60 -27.57
CA ASP A 172 -22.13 -7.41 -27.14
C ASP A 172 -21.21 -7.78 -28.31
N THR A 173 -21.75 -8.21 -29.45
CA THR A 173 -20.93 -8.48 -30.65
C THR A 173 -20.27 -7.21 -31.19
N LEU A 174 -20.95 -6.06 -31.18
CA LEU A 174 -20.36 -4.76 -31.53
C LEU A 174 -19.24 -4.35 -30.53
N ALA A 175 -19.42 -4.59 -29.24
CA ALA A 175 -18.39 -4.33 -28.21
C ALA A 175 -17.17 -5.22 -28.40
N ALA A 176 -17.37 -6.53 -28.64
CA ALA A 176 -16.30 -7.48 -28.92
C ALA A 176 -15.55 -7.16 -30.22
N LEU A 177 -16.26 -6.71 -31.28
CA LEU A 177 -15.63 -6.27 -32.53
C LEU A 177 -14.80 -4.99 -32.33
N ARG A 178 -15.32 -3.98 -31.62
CA ARG A 178 -14.57 -2.77 -31.25
C ARG A 178 -13.34 -3.08 -30.39
N LEU A 179 -13.40 -4.06 -29.50
CA LEU A 179 -12.25 -4.52 -28.72
C LEU A 179 -11.19 -5.21 -29.61
N ARG A 180 -11.61 -6.07 -30.54
CA ARG A 180 -10.73 -6.72 -31.53
C ARG A 180 -10.07 -5.70 -32.47
N GLU A 181 -10.82 -4.68 -32.90
CA GLU A 181 -10.31 -3.55 -33.70
C GLU A 181 -9.25 -2.75 -32.94
N ARG A 182 -9.50 -2.40 -31.67
CA ARG A 182 -8.52 -1.71 -30.81
C ARG A 182 -7.24 -2.52 -30.60
N ARG A 183 -7.34 -3.83 -30.38
CA ARG A 183 -6.16 -4.73 -30.26
C ARG A 183 -5.34 -4.74 -31.56
N ARG A 184 -6.00 -4.93 -32.71
CA ARG A 184 -5.34 -4.87 -34.03
C ARG A 184 -4.68 -3.51 -34.33
N ARG A 185 -5.26 -2.40 -33.88
CA ARG A 185 -4.63 -1.07 -33.98
C ARG A 185 -3.34 -1.00 -33.15
N ALA A 186 -3.37 -1.44 -31.90
CA ALA A 186 -2.18 -1.49 -31.05
C ALA A 186 -1.09 -2.43 -31.63
N GLU A 187 -1.46 -3.61 -32.12
CA GLU A 187 -0.55 -4.55 -32.81
C GLU A 187 0.14 -3.90 -34.03
N LEU A 188 -0.60 -3.12 -34.83
CA LEU A 188 -0.07 -2.38 -35.97
C LEU A 188 0.79 -1.18 -35.56
N GLU A 189 0.44 -0.47 -34.49
CA GLU A 189 1.22 0.64 -33.94
C GLU A 189 2.55 0.14 -33.33
N GLU A 190 2.53 -0.99 -32.61
CA GLU A 190 3.74 -1.68 -32.18
C GLU A 190 4.60 -2.13 -33.36
N ALA A 191 4.02 -2.75 -34.39
CA ALA A 191 4.76 -3.16 -35.58
C ALA A 191 5.43 -1.97 -36.29
N ARG A 192 4.71 -0.83 -36.41
CA ARG A 192 5.26 0.43 -36.94
C ARG A 192 6.38 0.97 -36.07
N ALA A 193 6.22 0.98 -34.74
CA ALA A 193 7.26 1.43 -33.81
C ALA A 193 8.51 0.54 -33.85
N ARG A 194 8.35 -0.78 -33.99
CA ARG A 194 9.47 -1.73 -34.18
C ARG A 194 10.21 -1.46 -35.49
N LEU A 195 9.49 -1.26 -36.60
CA LEU A 195 10.07 -0.91 -37.91
C LEU A 195 10.78 0.45 -37.89
N GLN A 196 10.23 1.46 -37.21
CA GLN A 196 10.87 2.76 -37.08
C GLN A 196 12.17 2.65 -36.28
N ARG A 197 12.18 1.98 -35.12
CA ARG A 197 13.41 1.74 -34.33
C ARG A 197 14.51 1.03 -35.14
N LEU A 198 14.14 0.06 -35.98
CA LEU A 198 15.08 -0.60 -36.90
C LEU A 198 15.62 0.39 -37.95
N ARG A 199 14.75 1.23 -38.53
CA ARG A 199 15.18 2.28 -39.46
C ARG A 199 16.13 3.28 -38.81
N ASP A 200 15.82 3.74 -37.60
CA ASP A 200 16.62 4.70 -36.86
C ASP A 200 18.01 4.12 -36.52
N THR A 201 18.07 2.87 -36.03
CA THR A 201 19.33 2.19 -35.74
C THR A 201 20.19 1.91 -37.00
N TRP A 202 19.58 1.58 -38.14
CA TRP A 202 20.29 1.51 -39.42
C TRP A 202 20.80 2.88 -39.90
N GLN A 203 20.08 3.97 -39.63
CA GLN A 203 20.54 5.33 -39.92
C GLN A 203 21.72 5.74 -39.02
N ASP A 204 21.65 5.45 -37.72
CA ASP A 204 22.76 5.63 -36.77
C ASP A 204 24.02 4.86 -37.21
N GLU A 205 23.87 3.60 -37.61
CA GLU A 205 25.00 2.80 -38.12
C GLU A 205 25.59 3.39 -39.40
N LEU A 206 24.74 3.83 -40.35
CA LEU A 206 25.20 4.44 -41.59
C LEU A 206 25.95 5.76 -41.32
N LEU A 207 25.48 6.57 -40.37
CA LEU A 207 26.15 7.80 -39.93
C LEU A 207 27.47 7.49 -39.24
N ARG A 208 27.54 6.51 -38.34
CA ARG A 208 28.79 6.07 -37.68
C ARG A 208 29.83 5.58 -38.69
N ARG A 209 29.43 4.75 -39.65
CA ARG A 209 30.31 4.26 -40.73
C ARG A 209 30.76 5.41 -41.65
N GLY A 210 29.89 6.39 -41.91
CA GLY A 210 30.22 7.61 -42.63
C GLY A 210 31.26 8.48 -41.91
N GLN A 211 31.09 8.70 -40.60
CA GLN A 211 32.03 9.41 -39.75
C GLN A 211 33.39 8.71 -39.68
N GLN A 212 33.41 7.38 -39.51
CA GLN A 212 34.63 6.58 -39.58
C GLN A 212 35.35 6.74 -40.94
N ARG A 213 34.60 6.74 -42.06
CA ARG A 213 35.17 6.97 -43.39
C ARG A 213 35.79 8.38 -43.52
N ALA A 214 35.12 9.41 -42.98
CA ALA A 214 35.66 10.77 -42.98
C ALA A 214 36.97 10.86 -42.18
N GLN A 215 37.00 10.33 -40.95
CA GLN A 215 38.21 10.30 -40.11
C GLN A 215 39.37 9.54 -40.75
N LEU A 216 39.10 8.47 -41.52
CA LEU A 216 40.14 7.74 -42.26
C LEU A 216 40.65 8.54 -43.46
N LEU A 217 39.79 9.28 -44.16
CA LEU A 217 40.19 10.19 -45.24
C LEU A 217 41.03 11.35 -44.70
N GLU A 218 40.61 12.03 -43.63
CA GLU A 218 41.37 13.09 -42.95
C GLU A 218 42.77 12.63 -42.52
N ARG A 219 42.88 11.41 -41.95
CA ARG A 219 44.18 10.83 -41.57
C ARG A 219 45.07 10.54 -42.76
N LEU A 220 44.50 10.08 -43.87
CA LEU A 220 45.18 9.77 -45.12
C LEU A 220 45.62 11.05 -45.85
N GLU A 221 44.82 12.11 -45.81
CA GLU A 221 45.16 13.43 -46.34
C GLU A 221 46.25 14.09 -45.49
N ALA A 222 46.12 14.11 -44.17
CA ALA A 222 47.19 14.58 -43.27
C ALA A 222 48.50 13.76 -43.41
N ALA A 223 48.42 12.47 -43.77
CA ALA A 223 49.60 11.67 -44.10
C ALA A 223 50.23 12.09 -45.44
N ARG A 224 49.42 12.37 -46.47
CA ARG A 224 49.89 12.94 -47.76
C ARG A 224 50.49 14.34 -47.59
N GLU A 225 49.91 15.20 -46.76
CA GLU A 225 50.46 16.52 -46.45
C GLU A 225 51.83 16.40 -45.76
N ARG A 226 52.00 15.44 -44.84
CA ARG A 226 53.29 15.16 -44.21
C ARG A 226 54.33 14.67 -45.22
N THR A 227 53.99 13.76 -46.12
CA THR A 227 54.95 13.30 -47.14
C THR A 227 55.28 14.42 -48.12
N LEU A 228 54.31 15.22 -48.57
CA LEU A 228 54.54 16.42 -49.38
C LEU A 228 55.42 17.45 -48.66
N HIS A 229 55.21 17.68 -47.36
CA HIS A 229 56.06 18.54 -46.53
C HIS A 229 57.50 18.01 -46.44
N TRP A 230 57.69 16.70 -46.24
CA TRP A 230 59.02 16.09 -46.23
C TRP A 230 59.69 16.12 -47.61
N HIS A 231 58.96 15.91 -48.70
CA HIS A 231 59.47 16.08 -50.08
C HIS A 231 59.86 17.55 -50.35
N PHE A 232 59.06 18.51 -49.91
CA PHE A 232 59.38 19.94 -50.01
C PHE A 232 60.64 20.29 -49.20
N ARG A 233 60.72 19.84 -47.94
CA ARG A 233 61.92 19.99 -47.10
C ARG A 233 63.16 19.33 -47.71
N ALA A 234 63.04 18.13 -48.27
CA ALA A 234 64.15 17.46 -48.95
C ALA A 234 64.61 18.23 -50.21
N ARG A 235 63.66 18.80 -50.96
CA ARG A 235 63.93 19.63 -52.14
C ARG A 235 64.63 20.95 -51.76
N ASP A 236 64.17 21.64 -50.73
CA ASP A 236 64.82 22.86 -50.25
C ASP A 236 66.16 22.57 -49.55
N ALA A 237 66.29 21.48 -48.79
CA ALA A 237 67.58 21.03 -48.27
C ALA A 237 68.58 20.75 -49.41
N SER A 238 68.13 20.14 -50.50
CA SER A 238 68.93 19.95 -51.73
C SER A 238 69.31 21.28 -52.42
N ARG A 239 68.54 22.34 -52.19
CA ARG A 239 68.76 23.70 -52.70
C ARG A 239 69.77 24.50 -51.87
N TYR A 240 69.90 24.19 -50.58
CA TYR A 240 71.00 24.67 -49.74
C TYR A 240 72.26 23.79 -49.87
N LEU A 241 72.10 22.50 -50.18
CA LEU A 241 73.16 21.54 -50.48
C LEU A 241 73.61 21.54 -51.96
N THR A 242 73.28 22.60 -52.72
CA THR A 242 73.85 22.86 -54.05
C THR A 242 74.79 24.07 -54.00
N PRO A 243 76.09 23.86 -53.74
CA PRO A 243 77.12 24.88 -53.95
C PRO A 243 77.08 25.41 -55.39
N ARG A 244 77.33 26.71 -55.55
CA ARG A 244 77.50 27.34 -56.87
C ARG A 244 78.75 26.76 -57.57
N LEU A 245 78.52 25.98 -58.64
CA LEU A 245 79.49 25.41 -59.59
C LEU A 245 80.73 24.71 -58.96
N PRO A 246 80.86 23.37 -59.07
CA PRO A 246 81.96 22.62 -58.45
C PRO A 246 83.33 23.02 -59.03
N SER A 247 84.05 23.82 -58.24
CA SER A 247 85.29 24.48 -58.60
C SER A 247 86.51 23.58 -58.39
N SER A 248 86.38 22.51 -57.58
CA SER A 248 87.40 21.50 -57.38
C SER A 248 87.10 20.19 -58.13
N PRO A 249 88.12 19.54 -58.74
CA PRO A 249 87.98 18.17 -59.25
C PRO A 249 87.52 17.15 -58.19
N ARG A 250 87.81 17.39 -56.90
CA ARG A 250 87.39 16.52 -55.79
C ARG A 250 85.88 16.58 -55.52
N GLU A 251 85.23 17.71 -55.81
CA GLU A 251 83.78 17.90 -55.64
C GLU A 251 83.01 17.12 -56.71
N ARG A 252 83.42 17.25 -57.98
CA ARG A 252 82.84 16.48 -59.10
C ARG A 252 82.87 14.96 -58.87
N SER A 253 83.91 14.46 -58.20
CA SER A 253 83.99 13.04 -57.80
C SER A 253 83.01 12.66 -56.70
N ARG A 254 82.65 13.56 -55.78
CA ARG A 254 81.60 13.35 -54.77
C ARG A 254 80.22 13.42 -55.40
N ASP A 255 79.96 14.43 -56.23
CA ASP A 255 78.67 14.60 -56.91
C ASP A 255 78.36 13.42 -57.84
N SER A 256 79.37 12.99 -58.62
CA SER A 256 79.29 11.79 -59.47
C SER A 256 78.98 10.52 -58.65
N LYS A 257 79.66 10.31 -57.52
CA LYS A 257 79.36 9.19 -56.61
C LYS A 257 77.96 9.28 -56.00
N TRP A 258 77.48 10.48 -55.69
CA TRP A 258 76.14 10.67 -55.13
C TRP A 258 75.04 10.38 -56.14
N VAL A 259 75.19 10.86 -57.38
CA VAL A 259 74.32 10.49 -58.52
C VAL A 259 74.36 8.97 -58.76
N GLN A 260 75.54 8.35 -58.70
CA GLN A 260 75.69 6.90 -58.87
C GLN A 260 74.97 6.11 -57.75
N ILE A 261 75.08 6.56 -56.49
CA ILE A 261 74.34 6.01 -55.35
C ILE A 261 72.82 6.16 -55.54
N GLN A 262 72.33 7.33 -55.97
CA GLN A 262 70.90 7.53 -56.22
C GLN A 262 70.37 6.69 -57.38
N ASN A 263 71.12 6.57 -58.48
CA ASN A 263 70.74 5.72 -59.61
C ASN A 263 70.66 4.24 -59.17
N THR A 264 71.68 3.71 -58.50
CA THR A 264 71.66 2.32 -57.99
C THR A 264 70.58 2.10 -56.92
N ALA A 265 70.24 3.12 -56.11
CA ALA A 265 69.12 3.04 -55.18
C ALA A 265 67.75 3.01 -55.91
N ALA A 266 67.59 3.80 -56.98
CA ALA A 266 66.40 3.80 -57.82
C ALA A 266 66.24 2.47 -58.58
N GLU A 267 67.32 1.95 -59.16
CA GLU A 267 67.39 0.63 -59.80
C GLU A 267 67.00 -0.49 -58.83
N LYS A 268 67.57 -0.50 -57.62
CA LYS A 268 67.22 -1.48 -56.57
C LYS A 268 65.77 -1.34 -56.12
N THR A 269 65.23 -0.13 -56.03
CA THR A 269 63.82 0.12 -55.68
C THR A 269 62.87 -0.36 -56.79
N LEU A 270 63.22 -0.14 -58.05
CA LEU A 270 62.48 -0.65 -59.21
C LEU A 270 62.55 -2.18 -59.31
N LEU A 271 63.71 -2.78 -59.03
CA LEU A 271 63.87 -4.24 -58.93
C LEU A 271 63.01 -4.81 -57.81
N LEU A 272 63.03 -4.22 -56.61
CA LEU A 272 62.18 -4.63 -55.50
C LEU A 272 60.69 -4.51 -55.87
N GLY A 273 60.27 -3.41 -56.48
CA GLY A 273 58.89 -3.23 -56.96
C GLY A 273 58.48 -4.30 -57.98
N ARG A 274 59.36 -4.66 -58.93
CA ARG A 274 59.15 -5.75 -59.89
C ARG A 274 59.07 -7.11 -59.21
N VAL A 275 59.95 -7.40 -58.25
CA VAL A 275 59.93 -8.65 -57.47
C VAL A 275 58.65 -8.77 -56.65
N ARG A 276 58.21 -7.68 -55.99
CA ARG A 276 56.93 -7.64 -55.26
C ARG A 276 55.73 -7.89 -56.16
N MET A 277 55.66 -7.25 -57.32
CA MET A 277 54.58 -7.50 -58.29
C MET A 277 54.63 -8.93 -58.87
N ALA A 278 55.83 -9.48 -59.10
CA ALA A 278 55.98 -10.86 -59.56
C ALA A 278 55.54 -11.88 -58.48
N ALA A 279 55.93 -11.66 -57.22
CA ALA A 279 55.52 -12.47 -56.08
C ALA A 279 53.99 -12.43 -55.89
N LEU A 280 53.39 -11.23 -55.89
CA LEU A 280 51.94 -11.05 -55.77
C LEU A 280 51.18 -11.71 -56.93
N ASN A 281 51.65 -11.56 -58.18
CA ASN A 281 51.03 -12.19 -59.34
C ASN A 281 51.12 -13.73 -59.27
N LEU A 282 52.26 -14.29 -58.86
CA LEU A 282 52.42 -15.73 -58.67
C LEU A 282 51.55 -16.26 -57.53
N PHE A 283 51.50 -15.56 -56.40
CA PHE A 283 50.62 -15.87 -55.27
C PHE A 283 49.14 -15.86 -55.68
N GLN A 284 48.69 -14.84 -56.42
CA GLN A 284 47.33 -14.78 -56.96
C GLN A 284 47.02 -15.96 -57.91
N LEU A 285 47.97 -16.33 -58.78
CA LEU A 285 47.82 -17.49 -59.68
C LEU A 285 47.72 -18.80 -58.89
N VAL A 286 48.50 -18.96 -57.81
CA VAL A 286 48.44 -20.12 -56.91
C VAL A 286 47.10 -20.17 -56.16
N CYS A 287 46.62 -19.05 -55.61
CA CYS A 287 45.30 -18.95 -54.99
C CYS A 287 44.18 -19.32 -55.96
N GLN A 288 44.25 -18.88 -57.22
CA GLN A 288 43.29 -19.25 -58.27
C GLN A 288 43.32 -20.77 -58.56
N HIS A 289 44.50 -21.36 -58.74
CA HIS A 289 44.63 -22.80 -58.97
C HIS A 289 44.14 -23.65 -57.78
N GLN A 290 44.41 -23.22 -56.54
CA GLN A 290 43.96 -23.91 -55.32
C GLN A 290 42.52 -23.55 -54.90
N ARG A 291 41.86 -22.62 -55.62
CA ARG A 291 40.52 -22.08 -55.32
C ARG A 291 40.36 -21.49 -53.91
N GLN A 292 41.44 -20.92 -53.35
CA GLN A 292 41.41 -20.24 -52.06
C GLN A 292 41.38 -18.72 -52.25
N PRO A 293 40.67 -17.95 -51.40
CA PRO A 293 40.78 -16.50 -51.41
C PRO A 293 42.19 -16.07 -50.96
N PRO A 294 42.80 -15.04 -51.56
CA PRO A 294 44.10 -14.54 -51.12
C PRO A 294 43.97 -13.95 -49.70
N ALA A 295 44.55 -14.63 -48.72
CA ALA A 295 44.43 -14.30 -47.30
C ALA A 295 45.62 -13.50 -46.73
N LEU A 296 46.67 -13.30 -47.51
CA LEU A 296 47.82 -12.45 -47.17
C LEU A 296 47.59 -11.01 -47.64
N ASP A 297 48.16 -10.04 -46.92
CA ASP A 297 48.15 -8.64 -47.31
C ASP A 297 49.05 -8.41 -48.56
N MET A 298 48.74 -7.36 -49.33
CA MET A 298 49.47 -7.04 -50.57
C MET A 298 50.92 -6.62 -50.30
N GLU A 299 51.21 -6.07 -49.10
CA GLU A 299 52.56 -5.65 -48.72
C GLU A 299 53.45 -6.80 -48.19
N ASP A 300 52.86 -7.90 -47.68
CA ASP A 300 53.57 -9.08 -47.16
C ASP A 300 54.15 -9.94 -48.29
N THR A 301 55.29 -9.48 -48.80
CA THR A 301 55.96 -10.05 -49.96
C THR A 301 56.96 -11.15 -49.62
N GLU A 302 57.18 -11.42 -48.33
CA GLU A 302 57.92 -12.61 -47.85
C GLU A 302 56.95 -13.79 -47.66
N GLY A 303 55.80 -13.58 -47.01
CA GLY A 303 54.75 -14.60 -46.89
C GLY A 303 54.20 -15.07 -48.23
N GLN A 304 54.02 -14.14 -49.19
CA GLN A 304 53.63 -14.48 -50.57
C GLN A 304 54.65 -15.42 -51.25
N LEU A 305 55.95 -15.22 -51.02
CA LEU A 305 57.00 -16.05 -51.63
C LEU A 305 57.11 -17.43 -50.98
N GLU A 306 57.02 -17.53 -49.64
CA GLU A 306 57.07 -18.83 -48.95
C GLU A 306 55.85 -19.73 -49.28
N GLN A 307 54.68 -19.16 -49.65
CA GLN A 307 53.56 -19.95 -50.15
C GLN A 307 53.71 -20.42 -51.61
N VAL A 308 54.47 -19.70 -52.44
CA VAL A 308 54.79 -20.10 -53.82
C VAL A 308 55.93 -21.13 -53.87
N ARG A 309 56.88 -21.04 -52.93
CA ARG A 309 58.10 -21.86 -52.85
C ARG A 309 57.90 -23.38 -52.99
N PRO A 310 56.88 -24.04 -52.39
CA PRO A 310 56.71 -25.49 -52.50
C PRO A 310 56.38 -25.96 -53.92
N LEU A 311 55.77 -25.09 -54.74
CA LEU A 311 55.30 -25.40 -56.09
C LEU A 311 56.38 -25.23 -57.17
N LEU A 312 57.51 -24.61 -56.83
CA LEU A 312 58.67 -24.44 -57.71
C LEU A 312 59.76 -25.51 -57.47
N SER A 313 59.58 -26.38 -56.47
CA SER A 313 60.49 -27.51 -56.22
C SER A 313 60.07 -28.72 -57.07
N PRO A 314 60.98 -29.35 -57.82
CA PRO A 314 60.61 -30.48 -58.68
C PRO A 314 60.23 -31.73 -57.85
N PRO A 315 59.21 -32.50 -58.28
CA PRO A 315 58.87 -33.76 -57.62
C PRO A 315 59.98 -34.81 -57.81
N ALA A 316 60.26 -35.59 -56.77
CA ALA A 316 61.20 -36.71 -56.84
C ALA A 316 60.66 -37.82 -57.77
N PRO A 317 61.49 -38.42 -58.65
CA PRO A 317 61.00 -39.32 -59.70
C PRO A 317 60.72 -40.76 -59.21
N PRO A 318 59.52 -41.31 -59.46
CA PRO A 318 59.27 -42.75 -59.42
C PRO A 318 59.75 -43.45 -60.73
N PRO A 319 59.92 -44.80 -60.72
CA PRO A 319 60.67 -45.53 -61.76
C PRO A 319 59.87 -45.92 -63.03
N HIS A 320 60.60 -46.45 -64.02
CA HIS A 320 60.16 -46.71 -65.40
C HIS A 320 59.37 -48.02 -65.62
N THR A 321 58.32 -47.96 -66.46
CA THR A 321 57.89 -49.02 -67.40
C THR A 321 57.27 -48.34 -68.63
N HIS A 322 57.89 -48.31 -69.81
CA HIS A 322 58.03 -49.37 -70.82
C HIS A 322 56.74 -49.76 -71.58
N THR A 323 56.81 -49.62 -72.92
CA THR A 323 55.94 -50.14 -74.00
C THR A 323 54.63 -49.39 -74.32
N HIS A 324 54.09 -49.42 -75.54
CA HIS A 324 54.53 -50.09 -76.79
C HIS A 324 54.40 -49.19 -78.05
N THR A 325 55.03 -49.62 -79.15
CA THR A 325 55.20 -48.94 -80.45
C THR A 325 54.06 -49.14 -81.47
N HIS A 326 54.24 -48.53 -82.66
CA HIS A 326 53.59 -48.74 -83.98
C HIS A 326 52.53 -47.66 -84.38
N HIS A 327 52.53 -47.11 -85.62
CA HIS A 327 53.36 -47.41 -86.80
C HIS A 327 53.63 -46.19 -87.73
N HIS A 328 54.38 -46.45 -88.82
CA HIS A 328 54.89 -45.56 -89.88
C HIS A 328 53.87 -44.56 -90.48
N HIS A 329 54.26 -43.42 -91.08
CA HIS A 329 55.21 -43.25 -92.20
C HIS A 329 56.05 -41.94 -92.10
N LEU A 330 57.38 -42.01 -92.31
CA LEU A 330 58.13 -41.72 -93.56
C LEU A 330 57.98 -40.26 -94.10
N ARG A 331 59.05 -39.53 -94.43
CA ARG A 331 60.51 -39.70 -94.20
C ARG A 331 61.27 -38.40 -94.59
N HIS A 332 62.60 -38.41 -94.39
CA HIS A 332 63.63 -37.41 -94.76
C HIS A 332 63.76 -36.19 -93.80
N ILE A 333 64.87 -35.97 -93.06
CA ILE A 333 66.31 -35.78 -93.44
C ILE A 333 66.51 -34.31 -93.89
N THR A 334 67.33 -33.45 -93.26
CA THR A 334 68.47 -33.56 -92.29
C THR A 334 68.51 -32.24 -91.44
N SER A 335 69.07 -32.04 -90.23
CA SER A 335 70.10 -32.72 -89.39
C SER A 335 71.55 -32.54 -89.89
N PRO A 336 72.63 -32.61 -89.06
CA PRO A 336 72.72 -32.56 -87.58
C PRO A 336 72.65 -31.09 -87.09
N GLU A 337 73.29 -30.51 -86.05
CA GLU A 337 74.21 -30.90 -84.95
C GLU A 337 73.90 -29.92 -83.77
N ALA A 338 73.72 -30.30 -82.49
CA ALA A 338 74.59 -30.83 -81.43
C ALA A 338 75.45 -29.77 -80.67
N PRO A 339 75.59 -29.85 -79.32
CA PRO A 339 75.56 -28.63 -78.50
C PRO A 339 76.80 -28.37 -77.56
N PRO A 340 76.75 -28.38 -76.21
CA PRO A 340 77.15 -27.18 -75.46
C PRO A 340 78.32 -27.39 -74.48
N LEU A 341 78.98 -26.28 -74.08
CA LEU A 341 79.94 -26.29 -72.96
C LEU A 341 79.48 -25.41 -71.80
N TRP A 342 78.94 -26.07 -70.77
CA TRP A 342 78.77 -25.53 -69.42
C TRP A 342 80.07 -25.64 -68.63
N VAL A 343 80.65 -24.50 -68.25
CA VAL A 343 81.64 -24.41 -67.15
C VAL A 343 81.25 -23.18 -66.34
N LYS A 344 80.42 -23.32 -65.29
CA LYS A 344 80.84 -23.65 -63.92
C LYS A 344 82.07 -22.84 -63.48
N LEU A 345 81.83 -21.82 -62.67
CA LEU A 345 82.24 -21.67 -61.26
C LEU A 345 81.64 -20.32 -60.82
N GLY A 346 81.28 -20.07 -59.56
CA GLY A 346 81.88 -20.48 -58.30
C GLY A 346 82.13 -19.18 -57.53
N PRO A 347 81.63 -19.01 -56.30
CA PRO A 347 81.25 -17.67 -55.82
C PRO A 347 82.38 -16.88 -55.15
N LEU A 348 82.26 -15.56 -55.21
CA LEU A 348 82.64 -14.58 -54.18
C LEU A 348 81.86 -13.27 -54.38
#